data_AF-A0A8X6UEW2-F1
#
_entry.id   AF-A0A8X6UEW2-F1
#
_cell.length_a   1.000
_cell.length_b   1.000
_cell.length_c   1.000
_cell.angle_alpha   90.00
_cell.angle_beta   90.00
_cell.angle_gamma   90.00
#
_symmetry.space_group_name_H-M   'P 1'
#
loop_
_entity.id
_entity.type
_entity.pdbx_description
1 polymer ?
#
loop_
_entity_poly.entity_id
_entity_poly.type
_entity_poly.pdbx_seq_one_letter_code
_entity_poly.pdbx_strand_id
1 'polypeptide(L)'
;MDKQKSLIDCYYFLNNTCAKGDKCPFRHCHQARSTRVVCSFWKKAVCFRNNCKFRHPKIVTKLSMIQCRYETKPGGCRRSDCAYRHRKNRANLQNIEPTPSLNS
;
A
#
# COMPACT_ATOMS: atom_id res chain seq x y z
N MET A 1 23.45 -1.07 -10.53
CA MET A 1 22.71 -0.68 -9.32
C MET A 1 21.27 -0.34 -9.70
N ASP A 2 20.28 -0.96 -9.06
CA ASP A 2 18.86 -0.83 -9.46
C ASP A 2 18.31 0.54 -9.03
N LYS A 3 18.42 1.53 -9.91
CA LYS A 3 17.98 2.93 -9.73
C LYS A 3 16.50 3.06 -9.31
N GLN A 4 15.71 1.98 -9.46
CA GLN A 4 14.32 1.89 -9.04
C GLN A 4 14.14 1.77 -7.51
N LYS A 5 15.11 1.17 -6.78
CA LYS A 5 14.94 0.83 -5.36
C LYS A 5 14.90 2.06 -4.46
N SER A 6 15.69 3.09 -4.80
CA SER A 6 15.73 4.37 -4.08
C SER A 6 14.45 5.20 -4.25
N LEU A 7 13.64 4.90 -5.27
CA LEU A 7 12.38 5.59 -5.53
C LEU A 7 11.18 4.95 -4.83
N ILE A 8 11.33 3.72 -4.31
CA ILE A 8 10.30 3.03 -3.54
C ILE A 8 10.23 3.62 -2.14
N ASP A 9 9.04 4.00 -1.68
CA ASP A 9 8.85 4.55 -0.34
C ASP A 9 9.12 3.51 0.74
N CYS A 10 9.76 3.96 1.82
CA CYS A 10 9.92 3.15 3.02
C CYS A 10 8.56 2.95 3.70
N TYR A 11 8.12 1.68 3.81
CA TYR A 11 6.88 1.33 4.49
C TYR A 11 6.84 1.85 5.95
N TYR A 12 7.93 1.68 6.69
CA TYR A 12 7.99 2.14 8.08
C TYR A 12 7.93 3.66 8.17
N PHE A 13 8.64 4.39 7.32
CA PHE A 13 8.55 5.85 7.28
C PHE A 13 7.18 6.37 6.83
N LEU A 14 6.38 5.59 6.11
CA LEU A 14 5.03 6.05 5.72
C LEU A 14 3.95 5.81 6.77
N ASN A 15 4.18 4.87 7.69
CA ASN A 15 3.16 4.42 8.64
C ASN A 15 3.57 4.60 10.12
N ASN A 16 4.87 4.60 10.42
CA ASN A 16 5.46 4.59 11.76
C ASN A 16 6.82 5.33 11.76
N THR A 17 7.67 5.11 12.76
CA THR A 17 9.04 5.62 12.79
C THR A 17 9.99 4.64 12.10
N CYS A 18 10.84 5.13 11.19
CA CYS A 18 11.88 4.31 10.56
C CYS A 18 13.18 4.40 11.38
N ALA A 19 13.60 3.29 11.98
CA ALA A 19 14.83 3.23 12.78
C ALA A 19 16.14 3.38 11.96
N LYS A 20 16.07 3.28 10.62
CA LYS A 20 17.25 3.32 9.74
C LYS A 20 17.71 4.75 9.41
N GLY A 21 16.92 5.77 9.73
CA GLY A 21 17.23 7.17 9.44
C GLY A 21 17.64 7.39 7.97
N ASP A 22 18.70 8.17 7.76
CA ASP A 22 19.25 8.48 6.43
C ASP A 22 19.96 7.30 5.75
N LYS A 23 20.31 6.25 6.52
CA LYS A 23 20.88 5.01 5.96
C LYS A 23 19.80 4.10 5.35
N CYS A 24 18.54 4.52 5.36
CA CYS A 24 17.46 3.75 4.76
C CYS A 24 17.62 3.71 3.23
N PRO A 25 17.65 2.52 2.60
CA PRO A 25 17.79 2.39 1.14
C PRO A 25 16.49 2.73 0.38
N PHE A 26 15.43 3.11 1.10
CA PHE A 26 14.12 3.41 0.56
C PHE A 26 13.80 4.89 0.78
N ARG A 27 12.94 5.43 -0.08
CA ARG A 27 12.60 6.85 -0.10
C ARG A 27 11.87 7.28 1.18
N HIS A 28 12.35 8.35 1.80
CA HIS A 28 11.68 9.06 2.89
C HIS A 28 11.18 10.41 2.38
N CYS A 29 9.89 10.52 2.04
CA CYS A 29 9.28 11.77 1.57
C CYS A 29 8.13 12.19 2.49
N HIS A 30 8.32 13.28 3.23
CA HIS A 30 7.33 13.79 4.19
C HIS A 30 5.99 14.14 3.52
N GLN A 31 6.02 14.66 2.29
CA GLN A 31 4.80 14.94 1.53
C GLN A 31 4.03 13.65 1.21
N ALA A 32 4.73 12.58 0.81
CA ALA A 32 4.12 11.28 0.55
C ALA A 32 3.64 10.58 1.83
N ARG A 33 4.22 10.90 3.00
CA ARG A 33 3.71 10.43 4.30
C ARG A 33 2.32 10.97 4.60
N SER A 34 2.08 12.24 4.27
CA SER A 34 0.84 12.97 4.55
C SER A 34 -0.36 12.54 3.69
N THR A 35 -0.13 11.81 2.59
CA THR A 35 -1.18 11.31 1.69
C THR A 35 -1.11 9.79 1.57
N ARG A 36 -2.25 9.12 1.36
CA ARG A 36 -2.28 7.70 0.98
C ARG A 36 -2.37 7.49 -0.54
N VAL A 37 -2.43 8.57 -1.31
CA VAL A 37 -2.58 8.52 -2.76
C VAL A 37 -1.30 8.03 -3.41
N VAL A 38 -1.42 6.96 -4.20
CA VAL A 38 -0.32 6.39 -4.99
C VAL A 38 -0.14 7.20 -6.27
N CYS A 39 1.11 7.54 -6.61
CA CYS A 39 1.44 8.26 -7.82
C CYS A 39 0.97 7.49 -9.08
N SER A 40 0.12 8.10 -9.89
CA SER A 40 -0.38 7.47 -11.13
C SER A 40 0.72 7.15 -12.13
N PHE A 41 1.75 7.99 -12.21
CA PHE A 41 2.92 7.77 -13.06
C PHE A 41 3.84 6.67 -12.50
N TRP A 42 3.91 6.53 -11.18
CA TRP A 42 4.64 5.44 -10.55
C TRP A 42 4.00 4.09 -10.84
N LYS A 43 2.66 3.98 -10.77
CA LYS A 43 1.93 2.75 -11.15
C LYS A 43 2.22 2.32 -12.58
N LYS A 44 2.44 3.27 -13.48
CA LYS A 44 2.82 3.05 -14.89
C LYS A 44 4.33 2.83 -15.08
N ALA A 45 5.11 2.80 -14.00
CA ALA A 45 6.58 2.70 -14.02
C ALA A 45 7.30 3.82 -14.80
N VAL A 46 6.70 5.01 -14.92
CA VAL A 46 7.27 6.17 -15.64
C VAL A 46 7.61 7.35 -14.72
N CYS A 47 7.36 7.26 -13.41
CA CYS A 47 7.77 8.29 -12.46
C CYS A 47 9.17 8.01 -11.91
N PHE A 48 10.08 8.94 -12.15
CA PHE A 48 11.47 8.87 -11.66
C PHE A 48 11.83 10.01 -10.70
N ARG A 49 10.83 10.78 -10.22
CA ARG A 49 11.07 11.93 -9.34
C ARG A 49 11.33 11.47 -7.91
N ASN A 50 12.53 11.76 -7.41
CA ASN A 50 12.91 11.45 -6.03
C ASN A 50 12.10 12.24 -4.99
N ASN A 51 11.57 13.41 -5.36
CA ASN A 51 10.74 14.24 -4.47
C ASN A 51 9.26 14.26 -4.88
N CYS A 52 8.75 13.18 -5.49
CA CYS A 52 7.32 13.06 -5.77
C CYS A 52 6.50 13.14 -4.48
N LYS A 53 5.48 14.01 -4.46
CA LYS A 53 4.59 14.20 -3.30
C LYS A 53 3.59 13.06 -3.05
N PHE A 54 3.50 12.12 -3.99
CA PHE A 54 2.60 10.97 -3.92
C PHE A 54 3.36 9.69 -3.58
N ARG A 55 2.65 8.67 -3.08
CA ARG A 55 3.28 7.42 -2.65
C ARG A 55 3.80 6.59 -3.83
N HIS A 56 5.00 6.02 -3.67
CA HIS A 56 5.67 5.09 -4.54
C HIS A 56 5.80 3.71 -3.86
N PRO A 57 4.72 2.94 -3.71
CA PRO A 57 4.78 1.61 -3.10
C PRO A 57 5.59 0.63 -3.95
N LYS A 58 6.03 -0.48 -3.37
CA LYS A 58 6.65 -1.56 -4.15
C LYS A 58 5.65 -2.04 -5.22
N ILE A 59 6.04 -1.93 -6.49
CA ILE A 59 5.23 -2.44 -7.60
C ILE A 59 5.35 -3.97 -7.58
N VAL A 60 4.23 -4.63 -7.31
CA VAL A 60 4.14 -6.08 -7.08
C VAL A 60 3.22 -6.71 -8.13
N THR A 61 3.67 -6.74 -9.39
CA THR A 61 2.91 -7.23 -10.54
C THR A 61 2.56 -8.71 -10.45
N LYS A 62 3.52 -9.58 -10.09
CA LYS A 62 3.29 -11.03 -10.01
C LYS A 62 2.35 -11.44 -8.88
N LEU A 63 2.41 -10.73 -7.74
CA LEU A 63 1.58 -11.03 -6.57
C LEU A 63 0.09 -10.78 -6.87
N SER A 64 -0.22 -9.75 -7.65
CA SER A 64 -1.59 -9.43 -8.05
C SER A 64 -2.24 -10.49 -8.96
N MET A 65 -1.46 -11.42 -9.52
CA MET A 65 -1.98 -12.55 -10.31
C MET A 65 -2.28 -13.77 -9.45
N ILE A 66 -1.54 -13.94 -8.34
CA ILE A 66 -1.63 -15.08 -7.42
C ILE A 66 -2.85 -14.90 -6.51
N GLN A 67 -3.70 -15.92 -6.40
CA GLN A 67 -4.86 -15.92 -5.50
C GLN A 67 -4.44 -15.76 -4.04
N CYS A 68 -5.11 -14.89 -3.30
CA CYS A 68 -4.89 -14.74 -1.87
C CYS A 68 -5.34 -16.01 -1.12
N ARG A 69 -4.38 -16.78 -0.57
CA ARG A 69 -4.65 -17.98 0.24
C ARG A 69 -5.44 -17.72 1.53
N TYR A 70 -5.45 -16.47 2.01
CA TYR A 70 -6.17 -16.06 3.22
C TYR A 70 -7.62 -15.65 2.93
N GLU A 71 -7.99 -15.43 1.67
CA GLU A 71 -9.36 -15.09 1.28
C GLU A 71 -10.35 -16.21 1.65
N THR A 72 -9.93 -17.48 1.54
CA THR A 72 -10.76 -18.66 1.80
C THR A 72 -10.70 -19.15 3.25
N LYS A 73 -9.93 -18.49 4.12
CA LYS A 73 -9.83 -18.86 5.54
C LYS A 73 -10.98 -18.23 6.34
N PRO A 74 -11.41 -18.87 7.45
CA PRO A 74 -12.36 -18.24 8.37
C PRO A 74 -11.82 -16.88 8.83
N GLY A 75 -12.57 -15.81 8.58
CA GLY A 75 -12.17 -14.42 8.84
C GLY A 75 -11.58 -13.65 7.65
N GLY A 76 -11.36 -14.31 6.51
CA GLY A 76 -10.91 -13.69 5.25
C GLY A 76 -9.56 -12.97 5.32
N CYS A 77 -9.16 -12.31 4.23
CA CYS A 77 -7.98 -11.47 4.23
C CYS A 77 -8.26 -10.12 4.92
N ARG A 78 -7.63 -9.88 6.07
CA ARG A 78 -7.81 -8.64 6.86
C ARG A 78 -6.93 -7.46 6.39
N ARG A 79 -5.92 -7.73 5.54
CA ARG A 79 -4.99 -6.70 5.05
C ARG A 79 -5.67 -5.81 4.00
N SER A 80 -5.83 -4.53 4.32
CA SER A 80 -6.32 -3.50 3.39
C SER A 80 -5.33 -3.21 2.25
N ASP A 81 -4.05 -3.51 2.45
CA ASP A 81 -2.95 -3.34 1.51
C ASP A 81 -2.50 -4.67 0.86
N CYS A 82 -3.37 -5.70 0.86
CA CYS A 82 -3.00 -7.01 0.36
C CYS A 82 -2.72 -6.99 -1.16
N ALA A 83 -1.50 -7.39 -1.52
CA ALA A 83 -1.03 -7.41 -2.91
C ALA A 83 -1.47 -8.63 -3.73
N TYR A 84 -2.15 -9.60 -3.11
CA TYR A 84 -2.64 -10.81 -3.77
C TYR A 84 -4.03 -10.59 -4.40
N ARG A 85 -4.34 -11.38 -5.43
CA ARG A 85 -5.64 -11.34 -6.11
C ARG A 85 -6.75 -11.82 -5.16
N HIS A 86 -7.81 -11.04 -5.04
CA HIS A 86 -9.07 -11.43 -4.39
C HIS A 86 -10.16 -11.58 -5.45
N ARG A 87 -11.09 -12.52 -5.27
CA ARG A 87 -12.25 -12.68 -6.16
C ARG A 87 -13.30 -11.58 -5.90
N LYS A 88 -13.49 -11.18 -4.63
CA LYS A 88 -14.38 -10.06 -4.28
C LYS A 88 -13.59 -8.76 -4.33
N ASN A 89 -13.92 -7.90 -5.28
CA ASN A 89 -13.28 -6.60 -5.43
C ASN A 89 -13.63 -5.73 -4.20
N ARG A 90 -12.70 -5.56 -3.26
CA ARG A 90 -12.90 -4.79 -2.01
C ARG A 90 -12.96 -3.26 -2.25
N ALA A 91 -13.18 -2.84 -3.50
CA ALA A 91 -13.17 -1.45 -3.94
C ALA A 91 -14.45 -0.66 -3.57
N ASN A 92 -15.42 -1.26 -2.89
CA ASN A 92 -16.65 -0.57 -2.48
C ASN A 92 -17.17 -1.05 -1.11
N LEU A 93 -16.41 -0.79 -0.05
CA LEU A 93 -16.92 -0.83 1.34
C LEU A 93 -16.46 0.42 2.11
N GLN A 94 -16.52 1.57 1.45
CA GLN A 94 -16.72 2.86 2.12
C GLN A 94 -18.21 3.21 1.99
N ASN A 95 -19.08 2.40 2.58
CA ASN A 95 -20.38 2.86 3.04
C ASN A 95 -20.57 2.23 4.42
N ILE A 96 -20.50 3.11 5.41
CA ILE A 96 -20.78 2.84 6.81
C ILE A 96 -22.27 2.56 6.93
N GLU A 97 -22.64 1.42 7.52
CA GLU A 97 -23.90 1.30 8.24
C GLU A 97 -23.51 0.94 9.69
N PRO A 98 -23.82 1.78 10.69
CA PRO A 98 -23.60 1.43 12.08
C PRO A 98 -24.57 0.32 12.49
N THR A 99 -24.05 -0.61 13.29
CA THR A 99 -24.79 -1.69 13.95
C THR A 99 -26.12 -1.23 14.55
N PRO A 100 -27.25 -1.90 14.31
CA PRO A 100 -28.32 -1.91 15.28
C PRO A 100 -27.94 -2.90 16.39
N SER A 101 -27.55 -2.34 17.55
CA SER A 101 -27.63 -3.01 18.84
C SER A 101 -29.07 -3.49 19.06
N LEU A 102 -29.30 -4.80 19.04
CA LEU A 102 -30.55 -5.36 19.51
C LEU A 102 -30.39 -5.66 21.01
N ASN A 103 -30.90 -4.73 21.82
CA ASN A 103 -31.25 -4.98 23.21
C ASN A 103 -32.65 -5.59 23.21
N SER A 104 -32.80 -6.81 23.73
CA SER A 104 -33.93 -7.31 24.53
C SER A 104 -33.58 -8.70 25.04
#